data_AF-A0A9E3PG98-F1
#
_entry.id   AF-A0A9E3PG98-F1
#
_cell.length_a   1.000
_cell.length_b   1.000
_cell.length_c   1.000
_cell.angle_alpha   90.00
_cell.angle_beta   90.00
_cell.angle_gamma   90.00
#
_symmetry.space_group_name_H-M   'P 1'
#
loop_
_entity.id
_entity.type
_entity.pdbx_description
1 polymer ?
#
loop_
_entity_poly.entity_id
_entity_poly.type
_entity_poly.pdbx_seq_one_letter_code
_entity_poly.pdbx_strand_id
1 'polypeptide(L)' 'MPWVHFTKDFDWYPPELNGRFCLAYKAGTITLVTTPCAVAAKAARRAVATRKPKDNAHERR' A
#
# COMPACT_ATOMS: atom_id res chain seq x y z
N MET A 1 5.65 3.48 10.47
CA MET A 1 5.18 3.02 9.15
C MET A 1 3.72 3.43 8.99
N PRO A 2 3.32 4.09 7.89
CA PRO A 2 1.95 4.55 7.66
C PRO A 2 1.01 3.46 7.12
N TRP A 3 -0.25 3.48 7.58
CA TRP A 3 -1.34 2.72 6.96
C TRP A 3 -1.90 3.50 5.76
N VAL A 4 -2.08 2.81 4.64
CA VAL A 4 -2.67 3.38 3.43
C VAL A 4 -3.77 2.47 2.89
N HIS A 5 -4.78 3.08 2.27
CA HIS A 5 -5.82 2.38 1.51
C HIS A 5 -5.55 2.62 0.02
N PHE A 6 -5.23 1.56 -0.71
CA PHE A 6 -5.05 1.59 -2.15
C PHE A 6 -6.41 1.67 -2.84
N THR A 7 -6.68 2.76 -3.56
CA THR A 7 -7.93 2.96 -4.30
C THR A 7 -7.84 2.40 -5.72
N LYS A 8 -6.64 2.14 -6.21
CA LYS A 8 -6.34 1.58 -7.53
C LYS A 8 -5.14 0.64 -7.43
N ASP A 9 -5.01 -0.24 -8.42
CA ASP A 9 -3.83 -1.09 -8.55
C ASP A 9 -2.56 -0.21 -8.64
N PHE A 10 -1.53 -0.60 -7.88
CA PHE A 10 -0.26 0.11 -7.76
C PHE A 10 0.91 -0.86 -7.62
N ASP A 11 1.85 -0.75 -8.55
CA ASP A 11 3.10 -1.50 -8.53
C ASP A 11 4.21 -0.59 -7.98
N TRP A 12 4.80 -1.00 -6.86
CA TRP A 12 5.89 -0.26 -6.22
C TRP A 12 7.22 -0.99 -6.37
N TYR A 13 8.22 -0.26 -6.84
CA TYR A 13 9.59 -0.74 -6.99
C TYR A 13 10.47 -0.02 -5.96
N PRO A 14 10.91 -0.71 -4.89
CA PRO A 14 11.78 -0.11 -3.89
C PRO A 14 13.14 0.25 -4.52
N PRO A 15 13.61 1.50 -4.39
CA PRO A 15 14.90 1.91 -4.97
C PRO A 15 16.09 1.15 -4.37
N GLU A 16 15.99 0.76 -3.09
CA GLU A 16 17.00 -0.04 -2.39
C GLU A 16 17.22 -1.44 -3.00
N LEU A 17 16.23 -1.97 -3.72
CA LEU A 17 16.31 -3.28 -4.38
C LEU A 17 16.63 -3.17 -5.88
N ASN A 18 16.93 -1.96 -6.38
CA ASN A 18 17.33 -1.70 -7.76
C ASN A 18 16.44 -2.40 -8.81
N GLY A 19 15.12 -2.35 -8.62
CA GLY A 19 14.15 -2.96 -9.53
C GLY A 19 14.06 -4.49 -9.51
N ARG A 20 14.82 -5.19 -8.64
CA ARG A 20 14.76 -6.65 -8.49
C ARG A 20 13.49 -7.14 -7.82
N PHE A 21 12.72 -6.23 -7.23
CA PHE A 21 11.53 -6.54 -6.47
C PHE A 21 10.42 -5.56 -6.81
N CYS A 22 9.20 -6.09 -6.95
CA CYS A 22 8.00 -5.33 -7.20
C CYS A 22 6.93 -5.76 -6.18
N LEU A 23 6.36 -4.78 -5.48
CA LEU A 23 5.21 -4.97 -4.61
C LEU A 23 3.96 -4.48 -5.34
N ALA A 24 3.17 -5.44 -5.81
CA ALA A 24 1.89 -5.17 -6.43
C ALA A 24 0.79 -5.08 -5.35
N TYR A 25 0.16 -3.90 -5.24
CA TYR A 25 -0.97 -3.66 -4.36
C TYR A 25 -2.25 -3.58 -5.20
N LYS A 26 -3.27 -4.36 -4.81
CA LYS A 26 -4.58 -4.33 -5.45
C LYS A 26 -5.47 -3.23 -4.91
N ALA A 27 -6.33 -2.67 -5.76
CA ALA A 27 -7.39 -1.75 -5.34
C ALA A 27 -8.25 -2.37 -4.22
N GLY A 28 -8.62 -1.55 -3.22
CA GLY A 28 -9.34 -1.98 -2.02
C GLY A 28 -8.43 -2.47 -0.88
N THR A 29 -7.14 -2.65 -1.13
CA THR A 29 -6.22 -3.16 -0.09
C THR A 29 -5.90 -2.08 0.94
N ILE A 30 -6.06 -2.42 2.22
CA ILE A 30 -5.59 -1.60 3.35
C ILE A 30 -4.42 -2.33 3.98
N THR A 31 -3.22 -1.73 3.93
CA THR A 31 -2.03 -2.37 4.49
C THR A 31 -1.03 -1.36 5.04
N LEU A 32 -0.16 -1.85 5.93
CA LEU A 32 0.95 -1.11 6.47
C LEU A 32 2.09 -1.11 5.45
N VAL A 33 2.52 0.06 5.03
CA VAL A 33 3.62 0.20 4.05
C VAL A 33 4.74 1.05 4.61
N THR A 34 5.88 1.05 3.93
CA THR A 34 6.98 1.96 4.22
C THR A 34 6.59 3.40 3.85
N THR A 35 7.21 4.38 4.51
CA THR A 35 7.01 5.80 4.19
C THR A 35 7.25 6.13 2.70
N PRO A 36 8.34 5.69 2.05
CA PRO A 36 8.54 5.96 0.62
C PRO A 36 7.45 5.36 -0.27
N CYS A 37 6.96 4.15 0.04
CA CYS A 37 5.84 3.55 -0.68
C CYS A 37 4.56 4.38 -0.53
N ALA A 38 4.22 4.79 0.71
CA ALA A 38 3.04 5.62 0.96
C ALA A 38 3.11 6.97 0.25
N VAL A 39 4.29 7.61 0.21
CA VAL A 39 4.49 8.88 -0.49
C VAL A 39 4.31 8.68 -1.99
N ALA A 40 4.94 7.66 -2.58
CA ALA A 40 4.82 7.36 -4.00
C ALA A 40 3.37 7.02 -4.41
N ALA A 41 2.69 6.17 -3.64
CA ALA A 41 1.31 5.78 -3.91
C ALA A 41 0.32 6.96 -3.82
N LYS A 42 0.53 7.86 -2.85
CA LYS A 42 -0.27 9.10 -2.72
C LYS A 42 0.03 10.09 -3.84
N ALA A 43 1.30 10.30 -4.19
CA ALA A 43 1.71 11.16 -5.31
C ALA A 43 1.12 10.67 -6.64
N ALA A 44 1.05 9.36 -6.83
CA ALA A 44 0.42 8.72 -7.98
C ALA A 44 -1.13 8.74 -7.93
N ARG A 45 -1.75 9.28 -6.86
CA ARG A 45 -3.20 9.24 -6.60
C ARG A 45 -3.79 7.83 -6.66
N ARG A 46 -3.01 6.84 -6.23
CA ARG A 46 -3.38 5.41 -6.16
C ARG A 46 -3.71 4.96 -4.74
N ALA A 47 -3.36 5.75 -3.73
CA ALA A 47 -3.67 5.47 -2.34
C ALA A 47 -4.03 6.73 -1.55
N VAL A 48 -4.79 6.53 -0.47
CA VAL A 48 -5.12 7.55 0.52
C VAL A 48 -4.58 7.16 1.89
N ALA A 49 -4.30 8.16 2.73
CA ALA A 49 -3.94 7.89 4.12
C ALA A 49 -5.14 7.27 4.84
N THR A 50 -4.92 6.21 5.62
CA THR A 50 -5.96 5.62 6.44
C THR A 50 -5.45 5.36 7.85
N ARG A 51 -6.37 5.21 8.80
CA ARG A 51 -6.04 4.76 10.15
C ARG A 51 -5.84 3.25 10.13
N LYS A 52 -5.13 2.72 11.14
CA LYS A 52 -5.02 1.27 11.33
C LYS A 52 -6.44 0.66 11.27
N PRO A 53 -6.69 -0.34 10.40
CA PRO A 53 -7.98 -1.01 10.38
C PRO A 53 -8.25 -1.55 11.79
N LYS A 54 -9.47 -1.34 12.30
CA LYS A 54 -9.90 -2.00 13.53
C LYS A 54 -9.88 -3.49 13.23
N ASP A 55 -9.24 -4.27 14.08
CA ASP A 55 -9.14 -5.72 13.99
C ASP A 55 -10.55 -6.31 13.92
N ASN A 56 -11.03 -6.50 12.69
CA ASN A 56 -12.31 -7.11 12.36
C ASN A 56 -12.11 -7.62 10.93
N ALA A 57 -12.18 -8.93 10.78
CA ALA A 57 -12.07 -9.71 9.55
C ALA A 57 -10.66 -10.22 9.19
N HIS A 58 -10.24 -11.26 9.92
CA HIS A 58 -9.80 -12.48 9.23
C HIS A 58 -11.00 -13.43 9.04
N GLU A 59 -12.14 -12.93 8.55
CA GLU A 59 -13.24 -13.80 8.10
C GLU A 59 -12.94 -14.23 6.67
N ARG A 60 -12.06 -15.24 6.54
CA ARG A 60 -11.90 -15.97 5.29
C ARG A 60 -13.13 -16.84 5.12
N ARG A 61 -13.91 -16.56 4.08
CA ARG A 61 -14.99 -17.42 3.58
C ARG A 61 -14.42 -18.60 2.82
#